data_AF-A0A7J8ZF52-F1
#
_entry.id   AF-A0A7J8ZF52-F1
#
_cell.length_a   1.000
_cell.length_b   1.000
_cell.length_c   1.000
_cell.angle_alpha   90.00
_cell.angle_beta   90.00
_cell.angle_gamma   90.00
#
_symmetry.space_group_name_H-M   'P 1'
#
loop_
_entity.id
_entity.type
_entity.pdbx_description
1 polymer ?
#
loop_
_entity_poly.entity_id
_entity_poly.type
_entity_poly.pdbx_seq_one_letter_code
_entity_poly.pdbx_strand_id
1 'polypeptide(L)'
;MYQHILGRNYLCWNGVRAELVISEPELVREILKNSEKTFPKRKPTIYLSKLLGNGLVTVEGEKWAKQRKLANYAFHGESLKNMTPAVIASVETTLEKWKGQEGKEIESEELAKEIQYCVMKMVKKREDKVVNGEADSFGNDFLGLLVNAYHDSDKNKKLSMEDLVDECKTFYFAGQDTVNSEF
;
A
#
# COMPACT_ATOMS: atom_id res chain seq x y z
N MET A 1 -10.73 23.80 11.77
CA MET A 1 -11.68 24.89 11.42
C MET A 1 -13.14 24.54 11.74
N TYR A 2 -13.62 23.32 11.46
CA TYR A 2 -15.05 22.95 11.65
C TYR A 2 -15.47 22.55 13.07
N GLN A 3 -14.58 21.96 13.89
CA GLN A 3 -14.91 21.51 15.26
C GLN A 3 -15.35 22.63 16.22
N HIS A 4 -14.80 23.84 16.08
CA HIS A 4 -15.15 24.96 16.95
C HIS A 4 -16.54 25.55 16.67
N ILE A 5 -17.12 25.26 15.50
CA ILE A 5 -18.38 25.86 15.04
C ILE A 5 -19.55 24.88 15.14
N LEU A 6 -19.32 23.59 14.85
CA LEU A 6 -20.39 22.59 14.72
C LEU A 6 -20.49 21.62 15.91
N GLY A 7 -19.59 21.72 16.89
CA GLY A 7 -19.47 20.77 18.01
C GLY A 7 -18.47 19.64 17.73
N ARG A 8 -18.25 18.79 18.73
CA ARG A 8 -17.27 17.68 18.66
C ARG A 8 -17.64 16.60 17.65
N ASN A 9 -18.94 16.33 17.51
CA ASN A 9 -19.50 15.48 16.47
C ASN A 9 -20.47 16.28 15.64
N TYR A 10 -20.41 16.14 14.32
CA TYR A 10 -21.24 16.90 13.41
C TYR A 10 -21.51 16.15 12.12
N LEU A 11 -22.60 16.51 11.45
CA LEU A 11 -22.92 16.00 10.13
C LEU A 11 -22.31 16.93 9.07
N CYS A 12 -21.59 16.37 8.11
CA CYS A 12 -21.17 17.07 6.90
C CYS A 12 -21.72 16.39 5.65
N TRP A 13 -21.73 17.11 4.53
CA TRP A 13 -22.23 16.58 3.26
C TRP A 13 -21.08 16.43 2.27
N ASN A 14 -20.93 15.22 1.72
CA ASN A 14 -20.03 14.90 0.64
C ASN A 14 -20.85 14.57 -0.60
N GLY A 15 -21.11 15.60 -1.43
CA GLY A 15 -22.13 15.54 -2.46
C GLY A 15 -23.50 15.25 -1.85
N VAL A 16 -24.18 14.23 -2.37
CA VAL A 16 -25.52 13.80 -1.90
C VAL A 16 -25.50 12.88 -0.67
N ARG A 17 -24.31 12.60 -0.11
CA ARG A 17 -24.16 11.72 1.05
C ARG A 17 -23.88 12.53 2.31
N ALA A 18 -24.69 12.31 3.34
CA ALA A 18 -24.41 12.78 4.68
C ALA A 18 -23.36 11.89 5.35
N GLU A 19 -22.38 12.50 6.00
CA GLU A 19 -21.28 11.85 6.71
C GLU A 19 -21.27 12.37 8.15
N LEU A 20 -21.28 11.45 9.12
CA LEU A 20 -21.14 11.79 10.53
C LEU A 20 -19.65 11.82 10.89
N VAL A 21 -19.14 13.00 11.23
CA VAL A 21 -17.79 13.17 11.75
C VAL A 21 -17.82 13.01 13.25
N ILE A 22 -16.99 12.09 13.75
CA ILE A 22 -16.89 11.76 15.18
C ILE A 22 -15.48 12.09 15.63
N SER A 23 -15.37 12.91 16.67
CA SER A 23 -14.07 13.35 17.21
C SER A 23 -13.83 12.93 18.66
N GLU A 24 -14.82 12.33 19.31
CA GLU A 24 -14.70 11.84 20.69
C GLU A 24 -13.86 10.56 20.75
N PRO A 25 -12.74 10.53 21.48
CA PRO A 25 -11.80 9.40 21.47
C PRO A 25 -12.43 8.06 21.85
N GLU A 26 -13.40 8.06 22.77
CA GLU A 26 -14.11 6.88 23.23
C GLU A 26 -14.94 6.27 22.09
N LEU A 27 -15.69 7.10 21.36
CA LEU A 27 -16.50 6.67 20.22
C LEU A 27 -15.63 6.26 19.03
N VAL A 28 -14.57 7.02 18.74
CA VAL A 28 -13.60 6.65 17.70
C VAL A 28 -13.02 5.27 17.99
N ARG A 29 -12.62 5.01 19.24
CA ARG A 29 -12.09 3.70 19.66
C ARG A 29 -13.13 2.58 19.51
N GLU A 30 -14.38 2.83 19.87
CA GLU A 30 -15.46 1.84 19.74
C GLU A 30 -15.72 1.48 18.27
N ILE A 31 -15.80 2.49 17.40
CA ILE A 31 -15.99 2.33 15.96
C ILE A 31 -14.84 1.54 15.34
N LEU A 32 -13.60 1.91 15.65
CA LEU A 32 -12.41 1.22 15.15
C LEU A 32 -12.29 -0.23 15.64
N LYS A 33 -12.88 -0.57 16.80
CA LYS A 33 -12.92 -1.96 17.30
C LYS A 33 -13.96 -2.84 16.59
N ASN A 34 -15.03 -2.24 16.04
CA ASN A 34 -16.16 -2.96 15.44
C ASN A 34 -16.31 -2.66 13.93
N SER A 35 -15.18 -2.40 13.26
CA SER A 35 -15.14 -1.93 11.88
C SER A 35 -15.51 -3.01 10.85
N GLU A 36 -15.49 -4.29 11.18
CA GLU A 36 -15.74 -5.34 10.17
C GLU A 36 -17.23 -5.63 9.93
N LYS A 37 -18.11 -5.34 10.90
CA LYS A 37 -19.55 -5.61 10.79
C LYS A 37 -20.40 -4.34 10.81
N THR A 38 -20.24 -3.52 11.84
CA THR A 38 -21.11 -2.36 12.07
C THR A 38 -20.63 -1.12 11.31
N PHE A 39 -19.31 -0.99 11.16
CA PHE A 39 -18.68 0.18 10.54
C PHE A 39 -17.68 -0.23 9.45
N PRO A 40 -18.13 -0.86 8.34
CA PRO A 40 -17.26 -1.32 7.26
C PRO A 40 -16.41 -0.18 6.70
N LYS A 41 -15.27 -0.52 6.08
CA LYS A 41 -14.44 0.51 5.46
C LYS A 41 -15.27 1.21 4.39
N ARG A 42 -15.04 2.51 4.26
CA ARG A 42 -15.60 3.26 3.14
C ARG A 42 -15.07 2.64 1.85
N LYS A 43 -15.96 2.36 0.90
CA LYS A 43 -15.55 1.93 -0.44
C LYS A 43 -14.61 3.00 -1.04
N PRO A 44 -13.41 2.62 -1.48
CA PRO A 44 -12.48 3.55 -2.11
C PRO A 44 -13.12 4.20 -3.33
N THR A 45 -12.67 5.41 -3.67
CA THR A 45 -13.08 6.04 -4.94
C THR A 45 -12.58 5.21 -6.11
N ILE A 46 -13.21 5.35 -7.28
CA ILE A 46 -12.80 4.60 -8.49
C ILE A 46 -11.32 4.83 -8.84
N TYR A 47 -10.80 6.03 -8.60
CA TYR A 47 -9.40 6.37 -8.81
C TYR A 47 -8.49 5.65 -7.81
N LEU A 48 -8.86 5.64 -6.53
CA LEU A 48 -8.08 4.96 -5.49
C LEU A 48 -8.08 3.44 -5.69
N SER A 49 -9.21 2.86 -6.12
CA SER A 49 -9.27 1.43 -6.44
C SER A 49 -8.45 1.06 -7.68
N LYS A 50 -8.41 1.92 -8.70
CA LYS A 50 -7.56 1.71 -9.89
C LYS A 50 -6.07 1.77 -9.54
N LEU A 51 -5.70 2.66 -8.62
CA LEU A 51 -4.30 2.84 -8.23
C LEU A 51 -3.81 1.74 -7.28
N LEU A 52 -4.56 1.48 -6.19
CA LEU A 52 -4.12 0.58 -5.10
C LEU A 52 -4.59 -0.87 -5.26
N GLY A 53 -5.48 -1.14 -6.22
CA GLY A 53 -6.01 -2.48 -6.46
C GLY A 53 -6.60 -3.12 -5.20
N ASN A 54 -6.19 -4.34 -4.90
CA ASN A 54 -6.63 -5.13 -3.74
C ASN A 54 -5.62 -5.14 -2.57
N GLY A 55 -4.87 -4.05 -2.39
CA GLY A 55 -3.96 -3.90 -1.26
C GLY A 55 -4.67 -3.67 0.07
N LEU A 56 -3.90 -3.65 1.16
CA LEU A 56 -4.39 -3.63 2.55
C LEU A 56 -5.45 -2.55 2.87
N VAL A 57 -5.40 -1.41 2.19
CA VAL A 57 -6.32 -0.29 2.39
C VAL A 57 -7.72 -0.59 1.83
N THR A 58 -7.80 -1.29 0.70
CA THR A 58 -9.05 -1.48 -0.07
C THR A 58 -9.72 -2.82 0.18
N VAL A 59 -8.94 -3.83 0.58
CA VAL A 59 -9.41 -5.21 0.83
C VAL A 59 -10.06 -5.38 2.21
N GLU A 60 -11.01 -6.30 2.30
CA GLU A 60 -11.75 -6.68 3.51
C GLU A 60 -11.77 -8.22 3.70
N GLY A 61 -12.26 -8.67 4.86
CA GLY A 61 -12.49 -10.09 5.16
C GLY A 61 -11.22 -10.94 5.30
N GLU A 62 -11.31 -12.22 4.93
CA GLU A 62 -10.21 -13.19 5.08
C GLU A 62 -8.94 -12.78 4.32
N LYS A 63 -9.12 -12.21 3.12
CA LYS A 63 -8.00 -11.72 2.30
C LYS A 63 -7.26 -10.58 3.01
N TRP A 64 -8.00 -9.64 3.61
CA TRP A 64 -7.42 -8.59 4.45
C TRP A 64 -6.70 -9.14 5.67
N ALA A 65 -7.29 -10.10 6.39
CA ALA A 65 -6.65 -10.70 7.57
C ALA A 65 -5.30 -11.32 7.22
N LYS A 66 -5.21 -11.98 6.06
CA LYS A 66 -3.97 -12.56 5.52
C LYS A 66 -2.93 -11.48 5.16
N GLN A 67 -3.31 -10.48 4.37
CA GLN A 67 -2.40 -9.38 3.99
C GLN A 67 -1.94 -8.59 5.23
N ARG A 68 -2.84 -8.33 6.19
CA ARG A 68 -2.53 -7.65 7.46
C ARG A 68 -1.52 -8.44 8.29
N LYS A 69 -1.66 -9.76 8.35
CA LYS A 69 -0.72 -10.62 9.06
C LYS A 69 0.67 -10.54 8.44
N LEU A 70 0.78 -10.60 7.12
CA LEU A 70 2.06 -10.48 6.41
C LEU A 70 2.70 -9.08 6.61
N ALA A 71 1.90 -8.03 6.45
CA ALA A 71 2.28 -6.65 6.72
C ALA A 71 2.85 -6.45 8.13
N ASN A 72 2.22 -7.02 9.16
CA ASN A 72 2.69 -6.90 10.53
C ASN A 72 4.10 -7.47 10.74
N TYR A 73 4.48 -8.52 10.01
CA TYR A 73 5.86 -9.04 10.08
C TYR A 73 6.87 -8.09 9.44
N ALA A 74 6.45 -7.35 8.42
CA ALA A 74 7.29 -6.42 7.68
C ALA A 74 7.47 -5.05 8.34
N PHE A 75 6.61 -4.67 9.28
CA PHE A 75 6.71 -3.39 9.99
C PHE A 75 7.64 -3.42 11.23
N HIS A 76 8.63 -4.32 11.24
CA HIS A 76 9.79 -4.14 12.13
C HIS A 76 10.71 -3.12 11.43
N GLY A 77 11.03 -1.98 12.06
CA GLY A 77 11.64 -0.81 11.38
C GLY A 77 12.95 -1.07 10.61
N GLU A 78 13.63 -2.18 10.87
CA GLU A 78 14.80 -2.65 10.13
C GLU A 78 14.45 -3.23 8.74
N SER A 79 13.26 -3.80 8.60
CA SER A 79 12.73 -4.46 7.40
C SER A 79 12.40 -3.47 6.26
N LEU A 80 12.16 -2.19 6.53
CA LEU A 80 11.94 -1.18 5.47
C LEU A 80 13.26 -0.57 4.95
N LYS A 81 14.27 -0.41 5.81
CA LYS A 81 15.55 0.23 5.46
C LYS A 81 16.24 -0.47 4.29
N ASN A 82 16.17 -1.80 4.26
CA ASN A 82 16.82 -2.64 3.26
C ASN A 82 16.21 -2.52 1.85
N MET A 83 15.01 -1.93 1.71
CA MET A 83 14.39 -1.68 0.40
C MET A 83 14.85 -0.37 -0.25
N THR A 84 15.37 0.58 0.53
CA THR A 84 15.74 1.93 0.07
C THR A 84 16.65 1.91 -1.17
N PRO A 85 17.74 1.13 -1.22
CA PRO A 85 18.63 1.14 -2.39
C PRO A 85 17.95 0.61 -3.65
N ALA A 86 17.08 -0.38 -3.51
CA ALA A 86 16.35 -0.96 -4.64
C ALA A 86 15.29 0.02 -5.18
N VAL A 87 14.62 0.76 -4.29
CA VAL A 87 13.67 1.81 -4.67
C VAL A 87 14.40 2.96 -5.36
N ILE A 88 15.50 3.47 -4.80
CA ILE A 88 16.30 4.55 -5.41
C ILE A 88 16.73 4.18 -6.83
N ALA A 89 17.35 3.01 -7.02
CA ALA A 89 17.81 2.57 -8.34
C ALA A 89 16.65 2.43 -9.35
N SER A 90 15.46 2.05 -8.87
CA SER A 90 14.27 1.97 -9.71
C SER A 90 13.76 3.36 -10.10
N VAL A 91 13.71 4.30 -9.15
CA VAL A 91 13.32 5.69 -9.39
C VAL A 91 14.30 6.37 -10.34
N GLU A 92 15.61 6.19 -10.17
CA GLU A 92 16.63 6.72 -11.08
C GLU A 92 16.40 6.24 -12.52
N THR A 93 16.14 4.93 -12.71
CA THR A 93 15.82 4.37 -14.02
C THR A 93 14.59 5.03 -14.64
N THR A 94 13.52 5.24 -13.85
CA THR A 94 12.29 5.86 -14.33
C THR A 94 12.47 7.35 -14.64
N LEU A 95 13.22 8.08 -13.80
CA LEU A 95 13.57 9.48 -14.04
C LEU A 95 14.37 9.64 -15.33
N GLU A 96 15.30 8.73 -15.62
CA GLU A 96 16.02 8.72 -16.89
C GLU A 96 15.10 8.54 -18.10
N LYS A 97 14.09 7.66 -18.03
CA LYS A 97 13.09 7.50 -19.10
C LYS A 97 12.27 8.77 -19.32
N TRP A 98 11.98 9.51 -18.25
CA TRP A 98 11.15 10.72 -18.29
C TRP A 98 11.94 11.99 -18.59
N LYS A 99 13.28 11.93 -18.73
CA LYS A 99 14.07 13.08 -19.19
C LYS A 99 13.54 13.60 -20.52
N GLY A 100 13.27 14.90 -20.59
CA GLY A 100 12.71 15.55 -21.78
C GLY A 100 11.19 15.40 -21.95
N GLN A 101 10.48 14.87 -20.95
CA GLN A 101 9.01 14.86 -20.89
C GLN A 101 8.45 15.91 -19.91
N GLU A 102 9.24 16.94 -19.61
CA GLU A 102 8.89 18.01 -18.68
C GLU A 102 7.57 18.69 -19.08
N GLY A 103 6.64 18.79 -18.12
CA GLY A 103 5.32 19.41 -18.33
C GLY A 103 4.26 18.51 -18.96
N LYS A 104 4.55 17.25 -19.27
CA LYS A 104 3.52 16.28 -19.68
C LYS A 104 2.75 15.78 -18.47
N GLU A 105 1.42 15.82 -18.55
CA GLU A 105 0.57 15.11 -17.60
C GLU A 105 0.74 13.61 -17.81
N ILE A 106 1.04 12.90 -16.72
CA ILE A 106 1.10 11.43 -16.71
C ILE A 106 -0.25 10.93 -16.23
N GLU A 107 -0.91 10.10 -17.03
CA GLU A 107 -2.16 9.48 -16.62
C GLU A 107 -1.93 8.51 -15.45
N SER A 108 -2.88 8.45 -14.51
CA SER A 108 -2.79 7.56 -13.35
C SER A 108 -2.58 6.09 -13.72
N GLU A 109 -3.06 5.66 -14.89
CA GLU A 109 -2.92 4.28 -15.39
C GLU A 109 -1.51 4.01 -15.92
N GLU A 110 -0.86 5.00 -16.54
CA GLU A 110 0.53 4.91 -16.97
C GLU A 110 1.47 4.86 -15.76
N LEU A 111 1.22 5.72 -14.76
CA LEU A 111 1.94 5.69 -13.49
C LEU A 111 1.81 4.33 -12.80
N ALA A 112 0.60 3.77 -12.75
CA ALA A 112 0.36 2.46 -12.14
C ALA A 112 1.13 1.33 -12.85
N LYS A 113 1.26 1.39 -14.18
CA LYS A 113 2.04 0.43 -14.99
C LYS A 113 3.54 0.56 -14.74
N GLU A 114 4.07 1.77 -14.67
CA GLU A 114 5.50 1.98 -14.37
C GLU A 114 5.84 1.50 -12.95
N ILE A 115 4.96 1.75 -11.97
CA ILE A 115 5.16 1.21 -10.61
C ILE A 115 5.16 -0.31 -10.63
N GLN A 116 4.21 -0.94 -11.33
CA GLN A 116 4.17 -2.39 -11.48
C GLN A 116 5.47 -2.92 -12.12
N TYR A 117 5.94 -2.29 -13.20
CA TYR A 117 7.20 -2.64 -13.85
C TYR A 117 8.38 -2.57 -12.88
N CYS A 118 8.48 -1.49 -12.09
CA CYS A 118 9.52 -1.28 -11.10
C CYS A 118 9.54 -2.39 -10.04
N VAL A 119 8.38 -2.68 -9.44
CA VAL A 119 8.23 -3.75 -8.45
C VAL A 119 8.65 -5.09 -9.06
N MET A 120 8.21 -5.40 -10.28
CA MET A 120 8.56 -6.64 -10.96
C MET A 120 10.04 -6.77 -11.26
N LYS A 121 10.70 -5.68 -11.66
CA LYS A 121 12.15 -5.65 -11.87
C LYS A 121 12.90 -5.95 -10.56
N MET A 122 12.42 -5.42 -9.43
CA MET A 122 13.00 -5.70 -8.11
C MET A 122 12.80 -7.17 -7.69
N VAL A 123 11.61 -7.73 -7.93
CA VAL A 123 11.32 -9.15 -7.65
C VAL A 123 12.25 -10.06 -8.46
N LYS A 124 12.30 -9.87 -9.78
CA LYS A 124 13.17 -10.67 -10.68
C LYS A 124 14.63 -10.61 -10.26
N LYS A 125 15.14 -9.41 -9.95
CA LYS A 125 16.52 -9.24 -9.48
C LYS A 125 16.83 -10.06 -8.22
N ARG A 126 15.85 -10.27 -7.32
CA ARG A 126 16.02 -11.12 -6.13
C ARG A 126 15.92 -12.59 -6.47
N GLU A 127 15.02 -12.96 -7.37
CA GLU A 127 14.91 -14.33 -7.89
C GLU A 127 16.21 -14.76 -8.55
N ASP A 128 16.77 -13.94 -9.44
CA ASP A 128 18.02 -14.23 -10.15
C ASP A 128 19.20 -14.44 -9.18
N LYS A 129 19.30 -13.62 -8.13
CA LYS A 129 20.33 -13.79 -7.10
C LYS A 129 20.23 -15.15 -6.39
N VAL A 130 19.02 -15.61 -6.09
CA VAL A 130 18.83 -16.92 -5.44
C VAL A 130 19.12 -18.05 -6.41
N VAL A 131 18.64 -17.95 -7.67
CA VAL A 131 18.89 -18.96 -8.71
C VAL A 131 20.37 -19.10 -9.03
N ASN A 132 21.12 -17.99 -9.05
CA ASN A 132 22.55 -17.97 -9.31
C ASN A 132 23.41 -18.38 -8.10
N GLY A 133 22.80 -18.61 -6.92
CA GLY A 133 23.51 -18.92 -5.68
C GLY A 133 24.24 -17.72 -5.06
N GLU A 134 23.90 -16.49 -5.46
CA GLU A 134 24.44 -15.24 -4.87
C GLU A 134 23.73 -14.87 -3.55
N ALA A 135 22.57 -15.47 -3.25
CA ALA A 135 21.81 -15.27 -2.03
C ALA A 135 21.05 -16.54 -1.63
N ASP A 136 20.97 -16.84 -0.34
CA ASP A 136 20.25 -18.03 0.18
C ASP A 136 18.73 -17.82 0.31
N SER A 137 18.26 -16.57 0.17
CA SER A 137 16.84 -16.22 0.31
C SER A 137 16.51 -14.91 -0.42
N PHE A 138 15.21 -14.61 -0.55
CA PHE A 138 14.75 -13.34 -1.11
C PHE A 138 14.90 -12.14 -0.16
N GLY A 139 15.48 -12.34 1.02
CA GLY A 139 15.62 -11.34 2.07
C GLY A 139 14.52 -11.42 3.15
N ASN A 140 14.77 -10.73 4.26
CA ASN A 140 13.86 -10.62 5.42
C ASN A 140 13.17 -9.24 5.51
N ASP A 141 13.34 -8.41 4.48
CA ASP A 141 12.66 -7.13 4.34
C ASP A 141 11.21 -7.30 3.83
N PHE A 142 10.43 -6.22 3.78
CA PHE A 142 9.03 -6.29 3.36
C PHE A 142 8.86 -6.95 1.98
N LEU A 143 9.67 -6.56 0.99
CA LEU A 143 9.62 -7.16 -0.33
C LEU A 143 10.03 -8.64 -0.30
N GLY A 144 11.01 -9.01 0.52
CA GLY A 144 11.43 -10.41 0.71
C GLY A 144 10.31 -11.27 1.28
N LEU A 145 9.57 -10.75 2.27
CA LEU A 145 8.38 -11.41 2.82
C LEU A 145 7.27 -11.57 1.78
N LEU A 146 7.02 -10.55 0.96
CA LEU A 146 6.05 -10.62 -0.15
C LEU A 146 6.47 -11.63 -1.22
N VAL A 147 7.75 -11.66 -1.60
CA VAL A 147 8.28 -12.60 -2.60
C VAL A 147 8.22 -14.04 -2.07
N ASN A 148 8.53 -14.27 -0.80
CA ASN A 148 8.33 -15.57 -0.16
C ASN A 148 6.85 -16.00 -0.20
N ALA A 149 5.92 -15.11 0.14
CA ALA A 149 4.49 -15.39 0.07
C ALA A 149 4.00 -15.59 -1.37
N TYR A 150 4.59 -14.92 -2.36
CA TYR A 150 4.30 -15.13 -3.79
C TYR A 150 4.74 -16.52 -4.28
N HIS A 151 5.82 -17.07 -3.70
CA HIS A 151 6.33 -18.41 -3.99
C HIS A 151 5.84 -19.51 -3.04
N ASP A 152 4.91 -19.22 -2.12
CA ASP A 152 4.41 -20.20 -1.16
C ASP A 152 3.71 -21.37 -1.88
N SER A 153 3.98 -22.58 -1.40
CA SER A 153 3.40 -23.82 -1.94
C SER A 153 1.95 -24.02 -1.51
N ASP A 154 1.56 -23.48 -0.35
CA ASP A 154 0.19 -23.48 0.15
C ASP A 154 -0.62 -22.39 -0.57
N LYS A 155 -1.56 -22.80 -1.43
CA LYS A 155 -2.41 -21.87 -2.19
C LYS A 155 -3.16 -20.87 -1.29
N ASN A 156 -3.47 -21.24 -0.05
CA ASN A 156 -4.15 -20.34 0.88
C ASN A 156 -3.23 -19.25 1.40
N LYS A 157 -1.91 -19.48 1.42
CA LYS A 157 -0.89 -18.50 1.82
C LYS A 157 -0.27 -17.78 0.63
N LYS A 158 -0.29 -18.41 -0.54
CA LYS A 158 0.26 -17.87 -1.78
C LYS A 158 -0.38 -16.54 -2.16
N LEU A 159 0.45 -15.55 -2.51
CA LEU A 159 -0.01 -14.29 -3.11
C LEU A 159 -0.09 -14.41 -4.63
N SER A 160 -1.02 -13.70 -5.23
CA SER A 160 -0.96 -13.45 -6.68
C SER A 160 0.05 -12.35 -6.98
N MET A 161 0.43 -12.24 -8.26
CA MET A 161 1.28 -11.14 -8.71
C MET A 161 0.64 -9.78 -8.45
N GLU A 162 -0.67 -9.70 -8.67
CA GLU A 162 -1.47 -8.50 -8.42
C GLU A 162 -1.42 -8.12 -6.94
N ASP A 163 -1.61 -9.08 -6.03
CA ASP A 163 -1.54 -8.82 -4.59
C ASP A 163 -0.16 -8.30 -4.16
N LEU A 164 0.92 -8.88 -4.67
CA LEU A 164 2.29 -8.44 -4.36
C LEU A 164 2.50 -6.98 -4.78
N VAL A 165 2.07 -6.63 -5.99
CA VAL A 165 2.22 -5.29 -6.55
C VAL A 165 1.33 -4.28 -5.81
N ASP A 166 0.08 -4.66 -5.52
CA ASP A 166 -0.90 -3.82 -4.84
C ASP A 166 -0.48 -3.52 -3.39
N GLU A 167 0.12 -4.49 -2.70
CA GLU A 167 0.71 -4.26 -1.37
C GLU A 167 1.89 -3.29 -1.45
N CYS A 168 2.80 -3.46 -2.41
CA CYS A 168 3.92 -2.51 -2.59
C CYS A 168 3.42 -1.08 -2.85
N LYS A 169 2.41 -0.91 -3.72
CA LYS A 169 1.79 0.39 -4.00
C LYS A 169 1.15 0.98 -2.75
N THR A 170 0.38 0.18 -2.03
CA THR A 170 -0.34 0.61 -0.82
C THR A 170 0.62 1.18 0.22
N PHE A 171 1.71 0.47 0.49
CA PHE A 171 2.69 0.90 1.49
C PHE A 171 3.46 2.14 1.07
N TYR A 172 3.86 2.24 -0.20
CA TYR A 172 4.58 3.41 -0.70
C TYR A 172 3.72 4.67 -0.59
N PHE A 173 2.48 4.64 -1.10
CA PHE A 173 1.60 5.80 -1.06
C PHE A 173 1.17 6.16 0.37
N ALA A 174 0.77 5.17 1.17
CA ALA A 174 0.39 5.42 2.56
C ALA A 174 1.55 5.98 3.40
N GLY A 175 2.78 5.53 3.16
CA GLY A 175 3.97 6.05 3.83
C GLY A 175 4.38 7.44 3.35
N GLN A 176 4.30 7.70 2.05
CA GLN A 176 4.63 9.01 1.48
C GLN A 176 3.67 10.11 1.97
N ASP A 177 2.37 9.82 2.00
CA ASP A 177 1.34 10.77 2.41
C ASP A 177 1.49 11.15 3.90
N THR A 178 1.83 10.19 4.77
CA THR A 178 2.01 10.47 6.21
C THR A 178 3.32 11.17 6.51
N VAL A 179 4.43 10.81 5.86
CA VAL A 179 5.74 11.47 6.08
C VAL A 179 5.73 12.90 5.56
N ASN A 180 5.14 13.17 4.39
CA ASN A 180 5.08 14.52 3.85
C ASN A 180 4.06 15.43 4.54
N SER A 181 3.10 14.87 5.30
CA SER A 181 2.15 15.68 6.09
C SER A 181 2.69 16.04 7.48
N GLU A 182 3.83 15.48 7.88
CA GLU A 182 4.57 15.86 9.09
C GLU A 182 5.63 16.95 8.85
N PHE A 183 5.80 17.40 7.60
CA PHE A 183 6.65 18.54 7.20
C PHE A 183 5.85 19.61 6.45
#